data_AF-A0AAU0NWY7-F1
#
_entry.id   AF-A0AAU0NWY7-F1
#
_cell.length_a   1.000
_cell.length_b   1.000
_cell.length_c   1.000
_cell.angle_alpha   90.00
_cell.angle_beta   90.00
_cell.angle_gamma   90.00
#
_symmetry.space_group_name_H-M   'P 1'
#
loop_
_entity.id
_entity.type
_entity.pdbx_description
1 polymer ?
#
loop_
_entity_poly.entity_id
_entity_poly.type
_entity_poly.pdbx_seq_one_letter_code
_entity_poly.pdbx_strand_id
1 'polypeptide(L)'
;MLNLYDTLLELEEKGCIQIQAKNLCTEEKEYKRLIAKYRDNELLQNKYKIRLENVKNEMMYLNTETIEICKVLDEIMKYNDIEVFIDAFNLDWDEYDEDEDFYSNLMISATPIGHCIRQGLLQNEKMVKDII
;
A
#
# COMPACT_ATOMS: atom_id res chain seq x y z
N MET A 1 4.00 3.85 29.43
CA MET A 1 2.91 3.82 28.44
C MET A 1 3.48 4.50 27.20
N LEU A 2 3.76 3.76 26.12
CA LEU A 2 3.92 4.42 24.82
C LEU A 2 2.58 5.09 24.54
N ASN A 3 2.56 6.39 24.28
CA ASN A 3 1.34 7.05 23.87
C ASN A 3 1.04 6.61 22.44
N LEU A 4 -0.23 6.40 22.09
CA LEU A 4 -0.65 6.10 20.72
C LEU A 4 -0.03 7.08 19.71
N TYR A 5 0.06 8.33 20.14
CA TYR A 5 0.75 9.43 19.47
C TYR A 5 2.24 9.16 19.20
N ASP A 6 2.96 8.49 20.09
CA ASP A 6 4.38 8.11 19.88
C ASP A 6 4.52 6.97 18.87
N THR A 7 3.56 6.02 18.82
CA THR A 7 3.56 4.94 17.82
C THR A 7 3.18 5.46 16.43
N LEU A 8 2.26 6.42 16.36
CA LEU A 8 1.90 7.12 15.13
C LEU A 8 3.00 8.09 14.68
N LEU A 9 3.65 8.80 15.62
CA LEU A 9 4.87 9.56 15.35
C LEU A 9 6.01 8.65 14.89
N GLU A 10 6.15 7.42 15.38
CA GLU A 10 7.13 6.48 14.83
C GLU A 10 6.79 6.03 13.41
N LEU A 11 5.50 5.97 13.05
CA LEU A 11 5.02 5.79 11.67
C LEU A 11 5.28 7.04 10.80
N GLU A 12 5.28 8.24 11.37
CA GLU A 12 5.63 9.50 10.68
C GLU A 12 7.15 9.74 10.57
N GLU A 13 7.92 9.48 11.63
CA GLU A 13 9.36 9.83 11.76
C GLU A 13 10.27 8.84 11.04
N LYS A 14 9.89 7.55 10.99
CA LYS A 14 10.48 6.63 10.01
C LYS A 14 9.68 6.84 8.76
N GLY A 15 10.30 7.06 7.60
CA GLY A 15 9.56 7.16 6.33
C GLY A 15 8.82 5.87 5.94
N CYS A 16 7.73 5.54 6.65
CA CYS A 16 7.42 4.16 7.04
C CYS A 16 6.56 3.43 6.03
N ILE A 17 5.36 3.91 5.71
CA ILE A 17 4.45 3.16 4.83
C ILE A 17 3.99 3.97 3.63
N GLN A 18 3.71 5.27 3.83
CA GLN A 18 3.33 6.19 2.76
C GLN A 18 4.46 6.40 1.76
N ILE A 19 5.69 6.60 2.25
CA ILE A 19 6.88 6.76 1.40
C ILE A 19 7.17 5.45 0.65
N GLN A 20 7.05 4.31 1.32
CA GLN A 20 7.19 3.01 0.66
C GLN A 20 6.15 2.84 -0.45
N ALA A 21 4.87 3.10 -0.16
CA ALA A 21 3.80 3.04 -1.15
C ALA A 21 4.04 3.97 -2.34
N LYS A 22 4.47 5.20 -2.09
CA LYS A 22 4.80 6.18 -3.13
C LYS A 22 5.97 5.72 -4.01
N ASN A 23 7.02 5.16 -3.40
CA ASN A 23 8.17 4.63 -4.11
C ASN A 23 7.76 3.43 -4.97
N LEU A 24 7.05 2.46 -4.40
CA LEU A 24 6.55 1.27 -5.11
C LEU A 24 5.64 1.66 -6.28
N CYS A 25 4.71 2.59 -6.09
CA CYS A 25 3.85 3.09 -7.16
C CYS A 25 4.66 3.75 -8.30
N THR A 26 5.71 4.51 -7.94
CA THR A 26 6.60 5.16 -8.91
C THR A 26 7.42 4.13 -9.69
N GLU A 27 7.99 3.16 -8.99
CA GLU A 27 8.76 2.07 -9.61
C GLU A 27 7.90 1.19 -10.52
N GLU A 28 6.69 0.84 -10.09
CA GLU A 28 5.75 0.06 -10.90
C GLU A 28 5.44 0.78 -12.23
N LYS A 29 5.13 2.08 -12.17
CA LYS A 29 4.89 2.91 -13.36
C LYS A 29 6.11 2.96 -14.27
N GLU A 30 7.30 3.14 -13.68
CA GLU A 30 8.55 3.20 -14.44
C GLU A 30 8.86 1.87 -15.12
N TYR A 31 8.74 0.73 -14.42
CA TYR A 31 8.98 -0.57 -15.03
C TYR A 31 7.95 -0.91 -16.11
N LYS A 32 6.67 -0.60 -15.92
CA LYS A 32 5.64 -0.71 -16.98
C LYS A 32 6.04 0.10 -18.22
N ARG A 33 6.51 1.35 -18.03
CA ARG A 33 7.00 2.21 -19.12
C ARG A 33 8.24 1.64 -19.81
N LEU A 34 9.20 1.12 -19.06
CA LEU A 34 10.44 0.55 -19.60
C LEU A 34 10.17 -0.76 -20.38
N ILE A 35 9.26 -1.61 -19.91
CA ILE A 35 8.81 -2.82 -20.63
C ILE A 35 8.24 -2.43 -22.00
N ALA A 36 7.40 -1.40 -22.05
CA ALA A 36 6.83 -0.90 -23.30
C ALA A 36 7.90 -0.27 -24.22
N LYS A 37 8.82 0.52 -23.65
CA LYS A 37 9.93 1.16 -24.37
C LYS A 37 10.86 0.15 -25.04
N TYR A 38 11.16 -0.96 -24.37
CA TYR A 38 12.07 -2.00 -24.86
C TYR A 38 11.34 -3.21 -25.45
N ARG A 39 10.18 -3.00 -26.09
CA ARG A 39 9.35 -4.08 -26.67
C ARG A 39 10.10 -4.99 -27.65
N ASP A 40 11.07 -4.44 -28.37
CA ASP A 40 11.86 -5.13 -29.40
C ASP A 40 13.19 -5.67 -28.87
N ASN A 41 13.46 -5.51 -27.56
CA ASN A 41 14.65 -6.03 -26.88
C ASN A 41 14.22 -6.99 -25.76
N GLU A 42 14.13 -8.27 -26.09
CA GLU A 42 13.64 -9.32 -25.20
C GLU A 42 14.42 -9.40 -23.87
N LEU A 43 15.76 -9.26 -23.92
CA LEU A 43 16.60 -9.31 -22.72
C LEU A 43 16.25 -8.18 -21.74
N LEU A 44 16.14 -6.94 -22.22
CA LEU A 44 15.76 -5.80 -21.39
C LEU A 44 14.31 -5.91 -20.93
N GLN A 45 13.40 -6.36 -21.81
CA GLN A 45 12.01 -6.56 -21.45
C GLN A 45 11.87 -7.57 -20.30
N ASN A 46 12.55 -8.72 -20.39
CA ASN A 46 12.53 -9.75 -19.34
C ASN A 46 13.12 -9.23 -18.03
N LYS A 47 14.23 -8.49 -18.08
CA LYS A 47 14.81 -7.83 -16.91
C LYS A 47 13.78 -6.94 -16.19
N TYR A 48 13.04 -6.11 -16.91
CA TYR A 48 12.07 -5.21 -16.30
C TYR A 48 10.79 -5.92 -15.86
N LYS A 49 10.38 -7.00 -16.53
CA LYS A 49 9.27 -7.86 -16.08
C LYS A 49 9.59 -8.50 -14.71
N ILE A 50 10.80 -9.01 -14.53
CA ILE A 50 11.23 -9.58 -13.23
C ILE A 50 11.22 -8.51 -12.14
N ARG A 51 11.73 -7.30 -12.42
CA ARG A 51 11.70 -6.20 -11.46
C ARG A 51 10.28 -5.75 -11.12
N LEU A 52 9.40 -5.69 -12.11
CA LEU A 52 7.98 -5.37 -11.89
C LEU A 52 7.31 -6.41 -10.99
N GLU A 53 7.63 -7.69 -11.18
CA GLU A 53 7.10 -8.75 -10.31
C GLU A 53 7.60 -8.59 -8.87
N ASN A 54 8.88 -8.26 -8.66
CA ASN A 54 9.41 -7.97 -7.33
C ASN A 54 8.68 -6.80 -6.65
N VAL A 55 8.45 -5.70 -7.39
CA VAL A 55 7.68 -4.55 -6.87
C VAL A 55 6.26 -4.97 -6.45
N LYS A 56 5.59 -5.85 -7.21
CA LYS A 56 4.26 -6.36 -6.84
C LYS A 56 4.30 -7.24 -5.60
N ASN A 57 5.35 -8.04 -5.42
CA ASN A 57 5.54 -8.81 -4.19
C ASN A 57 5.78 -7.88 -2.99
N GLU A 58 6.55 -6.80 -3.16
CA GLU A 58 6.72 -5.77 -2.12
C GLU A 58 5.41 -5.06 -1.78
N MET A 59 4.57 -4.74 -2.77
CA MET A 59 3.22 -4.21 -2.52
C MET A 59 2.32 -5.19 -1.74
N MET A 60 2.48 -6.50 -1.97
CA MET A 60 1.78 -7.55 -1.22
C MET A 60 2.24 -7.64 0.25
N TYR A 61 3.54 -7.47 0.51
CA TYR A 61 4.05 -7.37 1.88
C TYR A 61 3.52 -6.10 2.57
N LEU A 62 3.59 -4.95 1.88
CA LEU A 62 3.06 -3.69 2.39
C LEU A 62 1.57 -3.80 2.73
N ASN A 63 0.79 -4.49 1.89
CA ASN A 63 -0.62 -4.76 2.15
C ASN A 63 -0.83 -5.55 3.45
N THR A 64 -0.03 -6.59 3.66
CA THR A 64 -0.11 -7.42 4.86
C THR A 64 0.20 -6.60 6.12
N GLU A 65 1.23 -5.74 6.07
CA GLU A 65 1.55 -4.83 7.18
C GLU A 65 0.44 -3.80 7.41
N THR A 66 -0.14 -3.26 6.34
CA THR A 66 -1.24 -2.28 6.41
C THR A 66 -2.48 -2.87 7.11
N ILE A 67 -2.83 -4.13 6.79
CA ILE A 67 -3.95 -4.83 7.44
C ILE A 67 -3.72 -4.92 8.96
N GLU A 68 -2.52 -5.29 9.39
CA GLU A 68 -2.20 -5.41 10.83
C GLU A 68 -2.24 -4.05 11.53
N ILE A 69 -1.75 -3.00 10.89
CA ILE A 69 -1.87 -1.63 11.42
C ILE A 69 -3.35 -1.25 11.55
N CYS A 70 -4.16 -1.44 10.52
CA CYS A 70 -5.58 -1.07 10.54
C CYS A 70 -6.33 -1.80 11.66
N LYS A 71 -6.09 -3.10 11.88
CA LYS A 71 -6.70 -3.84 13.01
C LYS A 71 -6.37 -3.21 14.36
N VAL A 72 -5.11 -2.82 14.57
CA VAL A 72 -4.68 -2.16 15.81
C VAL A 72 -5.36 -0.80 15.96
N LEU A 73 -5.49 -0.04 14.87
CA LEU A 73 -6.20 1.24 14.88
C LEU A 73 -7.70 1.03 15.15
N ASP A 74 -8.36 0.06 14.53
CA ASP A 74 -9.78 -0.25 14.76
C ASP A 74 -10.06 -0.63 16.23
N GLU A 75 -9.12 -1.32 16.87
CA GLU A 75 -9.22 -1.69 18.29
C GLU A 75 -8.99 -0.51 19.24
N ILE A 76 -8.02 0.36 18.92
CA ILE A 76 -7.57 1.42 19.84
C ILE A 76 -8.32 2.75 19.60
N MET A 77 -8.66 3.08 18.36
CA MET A 77 -9.20 4.38 17.94
C MET A 77 -10.71 4.40 17.76
N LYS A 78 -11.40 3.32 18.16
CA LYS A 78 -12.83 3.06 17.95
C LYS A 78 -13.80 4.18 18.36
N TYR A 79 -13.35 5.23 19.05
CA TYR A 79 -14.20 6.32 19.53
C TYR A 79 -13.64 7.75 19.52
N ASN A 80 -12.40 8.07 19.10
CA ASN A 80 -11.90 9.46 19.34
C ASN A 80 -10.91 10.13 18.37
N ASP A 81 -10.34 9.51 17.33
CA ASP A 81 -9.27 10.20 16.56
C ASP A 81 -9.24 9.84 15.05
N ILE A 82 -10.38 9.81 14.37
CA ILE A 82 -10.44 9.53 12.92
C ILE A 82 -9.52 10.47 12.12
N GLU A 83 -9.38 11.74 12.55
CA GLU A 83 -8.48 12.71 11.92
C GLU A 83 -7.04 12.20 11.84
N VAL A 84 -6.58 11.50 12.88
CA VAL A 84 -5.22 10.96 12.96
C VAL A 84 -5.02 9.83 11.96
N PHE A 85 -6.04 9.01 11.72
CA PHE A 85 -5.99 7.98 10.66
C PHE A 85 -5.93 8.63 9.27
N ILE A 86 -6.79 9.62 9.03
CA ILE A 86 -6.85 10.32 7.74
C ILE A 86 -5.53 11.02 7.43
N ASP A 87 -4.94 11.71 8.41
CA ASP A 87 -3.63 12.36 8.28
C ASP A 87 -2.51 11.31 8.11
N ALA A 88 -2.49 10.26 8.93
CA ALA A 88 -1.46 9.21 8.89
C ALA A 88 -1.44 8.41 7.60
N PHE A 89 -2.52 8.40 6.82
CA PHE A 89 -2.57 7.77 5.49
C PHE A 89 -2.75 8.75 4.34
N ASN A 90 -2.79 10.06 4.64
CA ASN A 90 -3.02 11.14 3.68
C ASN A 90 -4.26 10.86 2.81
N LEU A 91 -5.34 10.44 3.48
CA LEU A 91 -6.63 10.22 2.87
C LEU A 91 -7.34 11.55 2.61
N ASP A 92 -8.19 11.57 1.59
CA ASP A 92 -9.14 12.66 1.42
C ASP A 92 -10.31 12.43 2.38
N TRP A 93 -10.71 13.45 3.12
CA TRP A 93 -11.90 13.41 3.97
C TRP A 93 -13.15 13.10 3.16
N ASP A 94 -13.20 13.55 1.91
CA ASP A 94 -14.32 13.29 1.01
C ASP A 94 -14.36 11.82 0.51
N GLU A 95 -13.26 11.07 0.66
CA GLU A 95 -13.17 9.64 0.35
C GLU A 95 -13.43 8.75 1.58
N TYR A 96 -13.53 9.32 2.78
CA TYR A 96 -13.72 8.57 4.02
C TYR A 96 -15.20 8.27 4.29
N ASP A 97 -15.51 7.00 4.52
CA ASP A 97 -16.81 6.48 4.95
C ASP A 97 -16.72 6.00 6.40
N GLU A 98 -17.47 6.65 7.29
CA GLU A 98 -17.51 6.33 8.72
C GLU A 98 -18.18 4.98 9.02
N ASP A 99 -18.97 4.46 8.08
CA ASP A 99 -19.62 3.14 8.21
C ASP A 99 -18.67 1.98 7.84
N GLU A 100 -17.52 2.29 7.23
CA GLU A 100 -16.51 1.31 6.80
C GLU A 100 -15.32 1.25 7.77
N ASP A 101 -14.69 0.07 7.89
CA ASP A 101 -13.45 -0.07 8.68
C ASP A 101 -12.26 0.68 8.04
N PHE A 102 -11.19 0.91 8.80
CA PHE A 102 -10.05 1.68 8.31
C PHE A 102 -9.38 1.06 7.07
N TYR A 103 -9.30 -0.28 7.00
CA TYR A 103 -8.70 -0.93 5.85
C TYR A 103 -9.56 -0.78 4.59
N SER A 104 -10.88 -0.88 4.73
CA SER A 104 -11.86 -0.72 3.65
C SER A 104 -11.84 0.70 3.08
N ASN A 105 -11.69 1.70 3.96
CA ASN A 105 -11.44 3.10 3.56
C ASN A 105 -10.14 3.26 2.75
N LEU A 106 -9.04 2.66 3.18
CA LEU A 106 -7.79 2.70 2.40
C LEU A 106 -7.97 2.03 1.03
N MET A 107 -8.70 0.91 0.99
CA MET A 107 -8.89 0.06 -0.20
C MET A 107 -9.57 0.79 -1.35
N ILE A 108 -10.46 1.74 -1.06
CA ILE A 108 -11.13 2.56 -2.07
C ILE A 108 -10.36 3.84 -2.41
N SER A 109 -9.42 4.27 -1.56
CA SER A 109 -8.73 5.55 -1.70
C SER A 109 -7.90 5.69 -2.98
N ALA A 110 -7.80 6.90 -3.52
CA ALA A 110 -6.97 7.21 -4.69
C ALA A 110 -5.48 7.37 -4.37
N THR A 111 -5.11 7.25 -3.10
CA THR A 111 -3.75 7.46 -2.60
C THR A 111 -2.76 6.38 -3.09
N PRO A 112 -1.43 6.63 -3.02
CA PRO A 112 -0.43 5.61 -3.30
C PRO A 112 -0.56 4.36 -2.43
N ILE A 113 -0.95 4.50 -1.17
CA ILE A 113 -1.15 3.36 -0.27
C ILE A 113 -2.36 2.54 -0.73
N GLY A 114 -3.48 3.19 -1.07
CA GLY A 114 -4.66 2.55 -1.66
C GLY A 114 -4.33 1.78 -2.94
N HIS A 115 -3.48 2.34 -3.80
CA HIS A 115 -2.99 1.64 -4.99
C HIS A 115 -2.18 0.38 -4.65
N CYS A 116 -1.24 0.49 -3.70
CA CYS A 116 -0.37 -0.63 -3.32
C CYS A 116 -1.16 -1.78 -2.70
N ILE A 117 -2.12 -1.51 -1.82
CA ILE A 117 -2.94 -2.57 -1.21
C ILE A 117 -3.81 -3.29 -2.24
N ARG A 118 -4.42 -2.56 -3.19
CA ARG A 118 -5.15 -3.17 -4.31
C ARG A 118 -4.25 -4.04 -5.19
N GLN A 119 -3.05 -3.56 -5.54
CA GLN A 119 -2.09 -4.38 -6.30
C GLN A 119 -1.60 -5.59 -5.50
N GLY A 120 -1.38 -5.43 -4.20
CA GLY A 120 -0.99 -6.50 -3.29
C GLY A 120 -2.03 -7.62 -3.20
N LEU A 121 -3.32 -7.26 -3.11
CA LEU A 121 -4.42 -8.23 -3.17
C LEU A 121 -4.47 -9.00 -4.49
N LEU A 122 -4.35 -8.30 -5.62
CA LEU A 122 -4.31 -8.94 -6.95
C LEU A 122 -3.13 -9.90 -7.08
N GLN A 123 -1.98 -9.54 -6.50
CA GLN A 123 -0.79 -10.39 -6.50
C GLN A 123 -0.99 -11.63 -5.61
N ASN A 124 -1.58 -11.46 -4.42
CA ASN A 124 -1.98 -12.57 -3.55
C ASN A 124 -2.91 -13.55 -4.28
N GLU A 125 -3.96 -13.06 -4.94
CA GLU A 125 -4.90 -13.90 -5.69
C GLU A 125 -4.22 -14.68 -6.82
N LYS A 126 -3.27 -14.05 -7.53
CA LYS A 126 -2.48 -14.69 -8.56
C LYS A 126 -1.66 -15.84 -7.97
N MET A 127 -0.94 -15.60 -6.88
CA MET A 127 -0.10 -16.61 -6.22
C MET A 127 -0.92 -17.80 -5.72
N VAL A 128 -2.10 -17.56 -5.14
CA VAL A 128 -3.00 -18.63 -4.69
C VAL A 128 -3.46 -19.49 -5.88
N LYS A 129 -3.78 -18.87 -7.02
CA LYS A 129 -4.16 -19.60 -8.25
C LYS A 129 -3.01 -20.39 -8.85
N ASP A 130 -1.76 -19.95 -8.69
CA ASP A 130 -0.58 -20.66 -9.20
C ASP A 130 -0.20 -21.87 -8.31
N ILE A 131 -0.71 -21.95 -7.08
CA ILE A 131 -0.47 -23.05 -6.13
C ILE A 131 -1.50 -24.20 -6.27
N ILE A 132 -2.71 -23.90 -6.73
CA ILE A 132 -3.84 -24.86 -6.89
C ILE A 132 -3.80 -25.51 -8.27
#